data_AF-A0A8T4ZXE3-F1
#
_entry.id   AF-A0A8T4ZXE3-F1
#
_cell.length_a   1.000
_cell.length_b   1.000
_cell.length_c   1.000
_cell.angle_alpha   90.00
_cell.angle_beta   90.00
_cell.angle_gamma   90.00
#
_symmetry.space_group_name_H-M   'P 1'
#
loop_
_entity.id
_entity.type
_entity.pdbx_description
1 polymer ?
#
loop_
_entity_poly.entity_id
_entity_poly.type
_entity_poly.pdbx_seq_one_letter_code
_entity_poly.pdbx_strand_id
1 'polypeptide(L)'
;MGLAIESSLVNKCPVQGLQELYLEPEPELIRELHDRLINSERHQEREVAIWLEPAIDMGPLRYDPGRIVGEMREMEFLLYLLIRRAGDAQRDVNYWMDYISNAAQSLSDGFWIDAKIFLSRALQASRRSSIERLKMDPSISYEVDVLQKATLSYFREVSSYPITLEASEEKLDTLLKIQGIMLDLMRIYYVEGGRGSASSLRSIHILSTLIRRLFNPRFSLRDAKADLQLASEYLETSIQEAEGEKERERIKAQRSRIDKLIETLA
;
A
#
# COMPACT_ATOMS: atom_id res chain seq x y z
N MET A 1 7.48 12.02 -6.76
CA MET A 1 7.36 12.96 -5.62
C MET A 1 5.94 13.09 -5.07
N GLY A 2 4.95 13.56 -5.84
CA GLY A 2 3.58 13.77 -5.32
C GLY A 2 2.95 12.54 -4.65
N LEU A 3 3.07 11.35 -5.26
CA LEU A 3 2.56 10.08 -4.72
C LEU A 3 3.27 9.65 -3.41
N ALA A 4 4.54 10.01 -3.24
CA ALA A 4 5.28 9.75 -2.01
C ALA A 4 4.78 10.64 -0.85
N ILE A 5 4.48 11.92 -1.12
CA ILE A 5 3.84 12.83 -0.14
C ILE A 5 2.46 12.31 0.23
N GLU A 6 1.68 11.92 -0.77
CA GLU A 6 0.36 11.34 -0.59
C GLU A 6 0.40 10.12 0.33
N SER A 7 1.31 9.16 0.08
CA SER A 7 1.50 8.00 0.94
C SER A 7 1.92 8.38 2.37
N SER A 8 2.84 9.34 2.53
CA SER A 8 3.26 9.88 3.84
C SER A 8 2.05 10.41 4.63
N LEU A 9 1.16 11.16 3.98
CA LEU A 9 -0.04 11.73 4.59
C LEU A 9 -1.08 10.66 4.95
N VAL A 10 -1.42 9.77 3.99
CA VAL A 10 -2.38 8.67 4.19
C VAL A 10 -1.96 7.78 5.36
N ASN A 11 -0.66 7.50 5.49
CA ASN A 11 -0.11 6.65 6.53
C ASN A 11 0.25 7.40 7.83
N LYS A 12 -0.04 8.70 7.94
CA LYS A 12 0.36 9.57 9.09
C LYS A 12 1.84 9.41 9.45
N CYS A 13 2.70 9.34 8.43
CA CYS A 13 4.12 9.07 8.58
C CYS A 13 4.92 10.25 8.01
N PRO A 14 5.06 11.36 8.75
CA PRO A 14 5.78 12.53 8.26
C PRO A 14 7.24 12.18 7.98
N VAL A 15 7.68 12.40 6.75
CA VAL A 15 9.06 12.16 6.30
C VAL A 15 9.78 13.50 6.15
N GLN A 16 10.84 13.68 6.93
CA GLN A 16 11.69 14.86 6.84
C GLN A 16 12.39 14.95 5.47
N GLY A 17 12.38 16.14 4.87
CA GLY A 17 12.97 16.43 3.54
C GLY A 17 12.04 16.13 2.36
N LEU A 18 10.94 15.41 2.55
CA LEU A 18 10.06 15.02 1.45
C LEU A 18 9.33 16.20 0.80
N GLN A 19 8.96 17.21 1.60
CA GLN A 19 8.29 18.42 1.10
C GLN A 19 9.26 19.34 0.34
N GLU A 20 10.50 19.46 0.82
CA GLU A 20 11.55 20.23 0.15
C GLU A 20 11.84 19.64 -1.23
N LEU A 21 12.02 18.30 -1.31
CA LEU A 21 12.24 17.60 -2.59
C LEU A 21 11.05 17.65 -3.55
N TYR A 22 9.85 17.93 -3.06
CA TYR A 22 8.70 18.14 -3.94
C TYR A 22 8.72 19.52 -4.60
N LEU A 23 9.23 20.54 -3.90
CA LEU A 23 9.39 21.89 -4.44
C LEU A 23 10.61 21.99 -5.35
N GLU A 24 11.71 21.36 -4.94
CA GLU A 24 12.99 21.39 -5.65
C GLU A 24 13.56 19.96 -5.74
N PRO A 25 13.20 19.20 -6.80
CA PRO A 25 13.62 17.82 -6.94
C PRO A 25 15.10 17.72 -7.33
N GLU A 26 15.92 17.14 -6.45
CA GLU A 26 17.34 16.84 -6.70
C GLU A 26 17.56 15.31 -6.70
N PRO A 27 18.01 14.69 -7.81
CA PRO A 27 18.12 13.23 -7.95
C PRO A 27 18.97 12.55 -6.87
N GLU A 28 20.09 13.17 -6.48
CA GLU A 28 21.00 12.68 -5.46
C GLU A 28 20.31 12.62 -4.09
N LEU A 29 19.60 13.68 -3.71
CA LEU A 29 18.85 13.76 -2.47
C LEU A 29 17.63 12.83 -2.46
N ILE A 30 16.98 12.62 -3.62
CA ILE A 30 15.91 11.64 -3.77
C ILE A 30 16.45 10.23 -3.51
N ARG A 31 17.62 9.89 -4.08
CA ARG A 31 18.27 8.60 -3.86
C ARG A 31 18.69 8.41 -2.40
N GLU A 32 19.31 9.41 -1.78
CA GLU A 32 19.67 9.37 -0.36
C GLU A 32 18.44 9.15 0.52
N LEU A 33 17.35 9.90 0.27
CA LEU A 33 16.11 9.76 1.00
C LEU A 33 15.51 8.36 0.82
N HIS A 34 15.46 7.86 -0.41
CA HIS A 34 15.00 6.51 -0.72
C HIS A 34 15.79 5.45 0.04
N ASP A 35 17.13 5.47 -0.04
CA ASP A 35 17.99 4.45 0.55
C ASP A 35 17.89 4.42 2.08
N ARG A 36 17.71 5.58 2.70
CA ARG A 36 17.42 5.67 4.13
C ARG A 36 16.06 5.04 4.48
N LEU A 37 15.01 5.38 3.73
CA LEU A 37 13.64 4.99 4.06
C LEU A 37 13.35 3.51 3.75
N ILE A 38 13.88 2.96 2.64
CA ILE A 38 13.65 1.57 2.24
C ILE A 38 14.25 0.57 3.25
N ASN A 39 15.28 1.01 3.99
CA ASN A 39 15.93 0.25 5.05
C ASN A 39 15.35 0.51 6.45
N SER A 40 14.35 1.40 6.58
CA SER A 40 13.68 1.66 7.86
C SER A 40 13.03 0.40 8.43
N GLU A 41 12.87 0.33 9.75
CA GLU A 41 12.10 -0.73 10.41
C GLU A 41 10.57 -0.56 10.23
N ARG A 42 10.11 0.65 9.92
CA ARG A 42 8.69 0.99 9.79
C ARG A 42 8.22 0.79 8.34
N HIS A 43 7.20 -0.02 8.13
CA HIS A 43 6.69 -0.27 6.77
C HIS A 43 6.15 1.00 6.10
N GLN A 44 5.61 1.95 6.87
CA GLN A 44 5.09 3.21 6.33
C GLN A 44 6.20 4.06 5.71
N GLU A 45 7.39 4.07 6.29
CA GLU A 45 8.55 4.77 5.73
C GLU A 45 9.05 4.07 4.46
N ARG A 46 9.10 2.73 4.48
CA ARG A 46 9.44 1.93 3.29
C ARG A 46 8.44 2.14 2.15
N GLU A 47 7.15 2.31 2.46
CA GLU A 47 6.12 2.61 1.45
C GLU A 47 6.36 3.97 0.78
N VAL A 48 6.76 4.99 1.54
CA VAL A 48 7.20 6.27 0.96
C VAL A 48 8.41 6.07 0.05
N ALA A 49 9.38 5.24 0.45
CA ALA A 49 10.54 4.93 -0.38
C ALA A 49 10.14 4.27 -1.71
N ILE A 50 9.26 3.26 -1.67
CA ILE A 50 8.74 2.58 -2.87
C ILE A 50 8.12 3.60 -3.85
N TRP A 51 7.48 4.65 -3.36
CA TRP A 51 6.92 5.72 -4.18
C TRP A 51 7.92 6.76 -4.69
N LEU A 52 9.11 6.83 -4.10
CA LEU A 52 10.22 7.64 -4.61
C LEU A 52 10.98 6.92 -5.73
N GLU A 53 10.97 5.59 -5.73
CA GLU A 53 11.73 4.75 -6.65
C GLU A 53 11.55 5.10 -8.14
N PRO A 54 10.36 5.45 -8.67
CA PRO A 54 10.23 5.82 -10.08
C PRO A 54 11.04 7.06 -10.49
N ALA A 55 11.50 7.87 -9.54
CA ALA A 55 12.40 9.01 -9.79
C ALA A 55 13.88 8.62 -9.75
N ILE A 56 14.20 7.35 -9.50
CA ILE A 56 15.55 6.80 -9.38
C ILE A 56 15.75 5.75 -10.47
N ASP A 57 16.86 5.83 -11.19
CA ASP A 57 17.27 4.75 -12.08
C ASP A 57 17.77 3.55 -11.27
N MET A 58 16.97 2.48 -11.25
CA MET A 58 17.29 1.19 -10.61
C MET A 58 17.95 0.20 -11.60
N GLY A 59 18.06 0.56 -12.87
CA GLY A 59 18.56 -0.30 -13.94
C GLY A 59 17.56 -1.40 -14.34
N PRO A 60 17.98 -2.34 -15.20
CA PRO A 60 17.10 -3.40 -15.71
C PRO A 60 16.82 -4.47 -14.66
N LEU A 61 15.67 -5.15 -14.82
CA LEU A 61 15.31 -6.32 -14.03
C LEU A 61 16.38 -7.41 -14.18
N ARG A 62 16.96 -7.85 -13.06
CA ARG A 62 18.09 -8.78 -13.04
C ARG A 62 17.68 -10.26 -12.92
N TYR A 63 16.47 -10.53 -12.40
CA TYR A 63 16.03 -11.87 -12.05
C TYR A 63 14.58 -12.13 -12.50
N ASP A 64 14.26 -13.39 -12.77
CA ASP A 64 12.91 -13.83 -13.10
C ASP A 64 11.99 -13.76 -11.88
N PRO A 65 10.92 -12.94 -11.91
CA PRO A 65 9.93 -12.87 -10.84
C PRO A 65 9.20 -14.20 -10.60
N GLY A 66 9.11 -15.09 -11.59
CA GLY A 66 8.40 -16.37 -11.47
C GLY A 66 8.95 -17.27 -10.37
N ARG A 67 10.28 -17.28 -10.19
CA ARG A 67 10.94 -18.04 -9.10
C ARG A 67 10.47 -17.59 -7.73
N ILE A 68 10.56 -16.28 -7.45
CA ILE A 68 10.22 -15.74 -6.14
C ILE A 68 8.71 -15.85 -5.85
N VAL A 69 7.86 -15.80 -6.88
CA VAL A 69 6.42 -16.12 -6.73
C VAL A 69 6.23 -17.55 -6.21
N GLY A 70 6.92 -18.54 -6.80
CA GLY A 70 6.89 -19.93 -6.33
C GLY A 70 7.33 -20.07 -4.87
N GLU A 71 8.45 -19.47 -4.51
CA GLU A 71 9.00 -19.48 -3.14
C GLU A 71 8.06 -18.83 -2.11
N MET A 72 7.37 -17.75 -2.49
CA MET A 72 6.36 -17.13 -1.64
C MET A 72 5.11 -18.01 -1.47
N ARG A 73 4.71 -18.78 -2.48
CA ARG A 73 3.58 -19.74 -2.38
C ARG A 73 3.91 -20.92 -1.48
N GLU A 74 5.15 -21.41 -1.53
CA GLU A 74 5.64 -22.41 -0.58
C GLU A 74 5.63 -21.86 0.85
N MET A 75 6.08 -20.62 1.02
CA MET A 75 6.07 -19.95 2.31
C MET A 75 4.65 -19.71 2.85
N GLU A 76 3.69 -19.35 1.99
CA GLU A 76 2.26 -19.25 2.35
C GLU A 76 1.76 -20.57 2.96
N PHE A 77 2.07 -21.71 2.33
CA PHE A 77 1.70 -23.02 2.85
C PHE A 77 2.35 -23.32 4.21
N LEU A 78 3.64 -23.01 4.37
CA LEU A 78 4.34 -23.23 5.64
C LEU A 78 3.75 -22.36 6.77
N LEU A 79 3.43 -21.10 6.47
CA LEU A 79 2.78 -20.22 7.44
C LEU A 79 1.38 -20.73 7.79
N TYR A 80 0.61 -21.24 6.82
CA TYR A 80 -0.69 -21.87 7.08
C TYR A 80 -0.59 -23.03 8.08
N LEU A 81 0.43 -23.87 7.95
CA LEU A 81 0.67 -24.96 8.91
C LEU A 81 1.05 -24.42 10.29
N LEU A 82 1.87 -23.37 10.33
CA LEU A 82 2.32 -22.73 11.58
C LEU A 82 1.17 -22.08 12.36
N ILE A 83 0.15 -21.52 11.69
CA ILE A 83 -1.03 -20.87 12.32
C ILE A 83 -1.62 -21.75 13.42
N ARG A 84 -1.75 -23.07 13.19
CA ARG A 84 -2.35 -24.01 14.15
C ARG A 84 -1.50 -24.23 15.40
N ARG A 85 -0.19 -24.01 15.31
CA ARG A 85 0.80 -24.17 16.39
C ARG A 85 1.14 -22.84 17.07
N ALA A 86 0.66 -21.72 16.53
CA ALA A 86 1.06 -20.38 16.95
C ALA A 86 0.37 -19.88 18.24
N GLY A 87 -0.64 -20.60 18.74
CA GLY A 87 -1.38 -20.19 19.96
C GLY A 87 -1.86 -18.74 19.88
N ASP A 88 -1.50 -17.93 20.87
CA ASP A 88 -1.87 -16.50 20.92
C ASP A 88 -1.35 -15.67 19.75
N ALA A 89 -0.29 -16.12 19.07
CA ALA A 89 0.28 -15.44 17.91
C ALA A 89 -0.44 -15.78 16.59
N GLN A 90 -1.46 -16.64 16.61
CA GLN A 90 -2.20 -17.09 15.43
C GLN A 90 -2.62 -15.94 14.51
N ARG A 91 -3.15 -14.86 15.08
CA ARG A 91 -3.58 -13.67 14.33
C ARG A 91 -2.43 -13.01 13.57
N ASP A 92 -1.26 -12.89 14.19
CA ASP A 92 -0.11 -12.25 13.57
C ASP A 92 0.58 -13.14 12.54
N VAL A 93 0.56 -14.46 12.74
CA VAL A 93 1.00 -15.43 11.71
C VAL A 93 0.06 -15.36 10.52
N ASN A 94 -1.26 -15.24 10.74
CA ASN A 94 -2.23 -15.06 9.66
C ASN A 94 -1.97 -13.78 8.87
N TYR A 95 -1.73 -12.65 9.52
CA TYR A 95 -1.39 -11.41 8.81
C TYR A 95 -0.09 -11.54 8.01
N TRP A 96 0.92 -12.20 8.57
CA TRP A 96 2.16 -12.46 7.85
C TRP A 96 1.91 -13.29 6.59
N MET A 97 1.14 -14.38 6.70
CA MET A 97 0.72 -15.22 5.58
C MET A 97 -0.06 -14.44 4.53
N ASP A 98 -1.06 -13.66 4.96
CA ASP A 98 -1.89 -12.85 4.07
C ASP A 98 -1.01 -11.88 3.26
N TYR A 99 -0.03 -11.23 3.88
CA TYR A 99 0.88 -10.33 3.18
C TYR A 99 1.80 -11.05 2.20
N ILE A 100 2.31 -12.24 2.54
CA ILE A 100 3.11 -13.05 1.60
C ILE A 100 2.26 -13.50 0.39
N SER A 101 1.06 -14.00 0.64
CA SER A 101 0.14 -14.46 -0.41
C SER A 101 -0.24 -13.33 -1.37
N ASN A 102 -0.61 -12.16 -0.81
CA ASN A 102 -0.95 -10.97 -1.59
C ASN A 102 0.26 -10.41 -2.35
N ALA A 103 1.47 -10.49 -1.80
CA ALA A 103 2.68 -10.11 -2.52
C ALA A 103 2.92 -11.03 -3.73
N ALA A 104 2.80 -12.34 -3.54
CA ALA A 104 2.96 -13.32 -4.61
C ALA A 104 1.94 -13.10 -5.74
N GLN A 105 0.67 -12.90 -5.38
CA GLN A 105 -0.39 -12.60 -6.35
C GLN A 105 -0.11 -11.30 -7.09
N SER A 106 0.18 -10.22 -6.36
CA SER A 106 0.46 -8.90 -6.95
C SER A 106 1.64 -8.95 -7.92
N LEU A 107 2.70 -9.68 -7.56
CA LEU A 107 3.87 -9.85 -8.41
C LEU A 107 3.56 -10.63 -9.69
N SER A 108 2.81 -11.73 -9.58
CA SER A 108 2.33 -12.52 -10.73
C SER A 108 1.48 -11.67 -11.69
N ASP A 109 0.62 -10.82 -11.13
CA ASP A 109 -0.30 -9.99 -11.89
C ASP A 109 0.36 -8.71 -12.44
N GLY A 110 1.60 -8.42 -12.05
CA GLY A 110 2.36 -7.24 -12.49
C GLY A 110 2.09 -5.96 -11.69
N PHE A 111 1.45 -6.05 -10.52
CA PHE A 111 1.26 -4.95 -9.57
C PHE A 111 2.50 -4.80 -8.67
N TRP A 112 3.61 -4.32 -9.26
CA TRP A 112 4.92 -4.24 -8.60
C TRP A 112 4.93 -3.42 -7.30
N ILE A 113 4.26 -2.27 -7.30
CA ILE A 113 4.17 -1.41 -6.11
C ILE A 113 3.43 -2.15 -4.99
N ASP A 114 2.27 -2.74 -5.29
CA ASP A 114 1.51 -3.49 -4.28
C ASP A 114 2.32 -4.69 -3.76
N ALA A 115 3.04 -5.41 -4.62
CA ALA A 115 3.92 -6.50 -4.20
C ALA A 115 4.99 -6.04 -3.20
N LYS A 116 5.66 -4.92 -3.47
CA LYS A 116 6.66 -4.34 -2.54
C LYS A 116 6.03 -3.86 -1.23
N ILE A 117 4.85 -3.24 -1.29
CA ILE A 117 4.11 -2.80 -0.09
C ILE A 117 3.73 -4.01 0.77
N PHE A 118 3.21 -5.07 0.16
CA PHE A 118 2.85 -6.29 0.88
C PHE A 118 4.07 -6.97 1.50
N LEU A 119 5.20 -7.07 0.80
CA LEU A 119 6.43 -7.60 1.40
C LEU A 119 6.98 -6.71 2.53
N SER A 120 6.89 -5.39 2.38
CA SER A 120 7.21 -4.44 3.45
C SER A 120 6.35 -4.70 4.70
N ARG A 121 5.04 -4.95 4.52
CA ARG A 121 4.15 -5.30 5.63
C ARG A 121 4.41 -6.70 6.18
N ALA A 122 4.71 -7.68 5.34
CA ALA A 122 5.10 -9.03 5.74
C ALA A 122 6.34 -9.00 6.65
N LEU A 123 7.37 -8.23 6.27
CA LEU A 123 8.59 -8.06 7.06
C LEU A 123 8.33 -7.44 8.44
N GLN A 124 7.39 -6.49 8.52
CA GLN A 124 7.01 -5.93 9.82
C GLN A 124 6.15 -6.91 10.63
N ALA A 125 5.21 -7.61 9.99
CA ALA A 125 4.35 -8.60 10.64
C ALA A 125 5.16 -9.75 11.21
N SER A 126 6.15 -10.25 10.47
CA SER A 126 7.03 -11.34 10.89
C SER A 126 7.86 -11.00 12.12
N ARG A 127 8.07 -9.72 12.43
CA ARG A 127 8.88 -9.23 13.56
C ARG A 127 8.03 -8.72 14.73
N ARG A 128 6.71 -8.96 14.72
CA ARG A 128 5.84 -8.58 15.84
C ARG A 128 6.26 -9.34 17.10
N SER A 129 6.10 -8.71 18.26
CA SER A 129 6.50 -9.29 19.55
C SER A 129 5.79 -10.62 19.88
N SER A 130 4.60 -10.86 19.34
CA SER A 130 3.90 -12.16 19.40
C SER A 130 4.63 -13.25 18.60
N ILE A 131 5.12 -12.93 17.41
CA ILE A 131 5.91 -13.84 16.57
C ILE A 131 7.28 -14.09 17.19
N GLU A 132 7.95 -13.05 17.67
CA GLU A 132 9.25 -13.22 18.34
C GLU A 132 9.15 -14.12 19.58
N ARG A 133 8.01 -14.08 20.30
CA ARG A 133 7.76 -14.98 21.43
C ARG A 133 7.64 -16.45 21.02
N LEU A 134 7.22 -16.76 19.78
CA LEU A 134 7.18 -18.14 19.29
C LEU A 134 8.55 -18.80 19.30
N LYS A 135 9.63 -18.01 19.18
CA LYS A 135 11.00 -18.52 19.18
C LYS A 135 11.45 -19.05 20.54
N MET A 136 10.67 -18.81 21.60
CA MET A 136 10.89 -19.40 22.92
C MET A 136 10.43 -20.85 23.00
N ASP A 137 9.58 -21.31 22.07
CA ASP A 137 9.19 -22.72 21.95
C ASP A 137 10.21 -23.46 21.05
N PRO A 138 10.98 -24.42 21.60
CA PRO A 138 11.98 -25.15 20.84
C PRO A 138 11.43 -25.93 19.63
N SER A 139 10.13 -26.27 19.63
CA SER A 139 9.50 -27.05 18.57
C SER A 139 9.25 -26.25 17.28
N ILE A 140 9.17 -24.92 17.35
CA ILE A 140 8.88 -24.02 16.22
C ILE A 140 9.95 -22.95 16.00
N SER A 141 10.85 -22.74 16.96
CA SER A 141 11.84 -21.65 16.93
C SER A 141 12.65 -21.59 15.63
N TYR A 142 13.16 -22.74 15.18
CA TYR A 142 13.91 -22.83 13.93
C TYR A 142 13.05 -22.48 12.70
N GLU A 143 11.81 -22.98 12.64
CA GLU A 143 10.88 -22.71 11.54
C GLU A 143 10.59 -21.20 11.43
N VAL A 144 10.32 -20.54 12.56
CA VAL A 144 10.06 -19.09 12.62
C VAL A 144 11.27 -18.31 12.13
N ASP A 145 12.48 -18.64 12.59
CA ASP A 145 13.72 -17.97 12.18
C ASP A 145 13.99 -18.13 10.68
N VAL A 146 13.76 -19.31 10.12
CA VAL A 146 13.92 -19.56 8.68
C VAL A 146 12.92 -18.74 7.88
N LEU A 147 11.64 -18.74 8.28
CA LEU A 147 10.60 -17.98 7.60
C LEU A 147 10.86 -16.47 7.67
N GLN A 148 11.31 -15.93 8.81
CA GLN A 148 11.68 -14.52 8.95
C GLN A 148 12.83 -14.13 8.02
N LYS A 149 13.86 -14.98 7.93
CA LYS A 149 14.99 -14.78 7.01
C LYS A 149 14.55 -14.83 5.55
N ALA A 150 13.68 -15.77 5.19
CA ALA A 150 13.09 -15.86 3.85
C ALA A 150 12.29 -14.58 3.52
N THR A 151 11.44 -14.09 4.43
CA THR A 151 10.68 -12.84 4.23
C THR A 151 11.59 -11.64 3.99
N LEU A 152 12.68 -11.51 4.75
CA LEU A 152 13.67 -10.46 4.53
C LEU A 152 14.36 -10.60 3.17
N SER A 153 14.71 -11.83 2.78
CA SER A 153 15.31 -12.11 1.47
C SER A 153 14.37 -11.71 0.34
N TYR A 154 13.09 -12.10 0.43
CA TYR A 154 12.08 -11.76 -0.56
C TYR A 154 11.89 -10.25 -0.68
N PHE A 155 11.79 -9.54 0.46
CA PHE A 155 11.68 -8.09 0.45
C PHE A 155 12.89 -7.42 -0.21
N ARG A 156 14.11 -7.85 0.11
CA ARG A 156 15.34 -7.30 -0.50
C ARG A 156 15.40 -7.53 -2.01
N GLU A 157 15.07 -8.74 -2.43
CA GLU A 157 15.07 -9.10 -3.85
C GLU A 157 14.02 -8.30 -4.62
N VAL A 158 12.75 -8.32 -4.20
CA VAL A 158 11.68 -7.62 -4.90
C VAL A 158 11.86 -6.09 -4.82
N SER A 159 12.41 -5.55 -3.73
CA SER A 159 12.72 -4.12 -3.65
C SER A 159 13.74 -3.67 -4.69
N SER A 160 14.61 -4.58 -5.16
CA SER A 160 15.57 -4.29 -6.22
C SER A 160 14.98 -4.30 -7.64
N TYR A 161 13.73 -4.75 -7.81
CA TYR A 161 13.08 -4.80 -9.13
C TYR A 161 12.61 -3.40 -9.55
N PRO A 162 12.96 -2.92 -10.75
CA PRO A 162 12.61 -1.58 -11.17
C PRO A 162 11.08 -1.38 -11.27
N ILE A 163 10.60 -0.22 -10.82
CA ILE A 163 9.21 0.20 -11.00
C ILE A 163 9.12 1.19 -12.14
N THR A 164 8.26 0.89 -13.12
CA THR A 164 7.82 1.86 -14.13
C THR A 164 6.35 2.17 -13.90
N LEU A 165 6.02 3.46 -13.82
CA LEU A 165 4.62 3.91 -13.76
C LEU A 165 4.12 4.11 -15.18
N GLU A 166 3.12 3.32 -15.59
CA GLU A 166 2.54 3.41 -16.94
C GLU A 166 1.04 3.69 -16.85
N ALA A 167 0.64 4.89 -17.26
CA ALA A 167 -0.77 5.26 -17.41
C ALA A 167 -1.05 5.63 -18.87
N SER A 168 -2.06 5.00 -19.48
CA SER A 168 -2.56 5.45 -20.78
C SER A 168 -3.19 6.84 -20.64
N GLU A 169 -3.24 7.62 -21.71
CA GLU A 169 -3.89 8.94 -21.71
C GLU A 169 -5.35 8.85 -21.22
N GLU A 170 -6.06 7.79 -21.62
CA GLU A 170 -7.43 7.49 -21.17
C GLU A 170 -7.52 7.35 -19.64
N LYS A 171 -6.54 6.68 -19.01
CA LYS A 171 -6.50 6.49 -17.55
C LYS A 171 -6.07 7.74 -16.81
N LEU A 172 -5.28 8.61 -17.44
CA LEU A 172 -4.70 9.79 -16.78
C LEU A 172 -5.77 10.76 -16.27
N ASP A 173 -6.81 11.03 -17.07
CA ASP A 173 -7.91 11.89 -16.65
C ASP A 173 -8.66 11.33 -15.43
N THR A 174 -8.94 10.02 -15.45
CA THR A 174 -9.60 9.34 -14.32
C THR A 174 -8.70 9.33 -13.08
N LEU A 175 -7.41 9.10 -13.25
CA LEU A 175 -6.42 9.12 -12.18
C LEU A 175 -6.36 10.50 -11.50
N LEU A 176 -6.28 11.58 -12.27
CA LEU A 176 -6.26 12.95 -11.74
C LEU A 176 -7.56 13.29 -11.00
N LYS A 177 -8.71 12.84 -11.52
CA LYS A 177 -10.00 13.04 -10.84
C LYS A 177 -10.07 12.28 -9.51
N ILE A 178 -9.63 11.02 -9.48
CA ILE A 178 -9.57 10.22 -8.25
C ILE A 178 -8.62 10.86 -7.24
N GLN A 179 -7.44 11.27 -7.68
CA GLN A 179 -6.46 11.94 -6.81
C GLN A 179 -7.03 13.24 -6.23
N GLY A 180 -7.71 14.06 -7.04
CA GLY A 180 -8.36 15.28 -6.56
C GLY A 180 -9.44 15.00 -5.51
N ILE A 181 -10.28 13.99 -5.70
CA ILE A 181 -11.30 13.58 -4.72
C ILE A 181 -10.64 13.14 -3.41
N MET A 182 -9.60 12.30 -3.52
CA MET A 182 -8.91 11.77 -2.36
C MET A 182 -8.20 12.87 -1.56
N LEU A 183 -7.52 13.81 -2.21
CA LEU A 183 -6.88 14.95 -1.54
C LEU A 183 -7.90 15.82 -0.80
N ASP A 184 -9.07 16.05 -1.38
CA ASP A 184 -10.15 16.80 -0.71
C ASP A 184 -10.70 16.03 0.51
N LEU A 185 -10.88 14.71 0.41
CA LEU A 185 -11.25 13.86 1.55
C LEU A 185 -10.18 13.89 2.65
N MET A 186 -8.90 13.84 2.28
CA MET A 186 -7.79 13.95 3.22
C MET A 186 -7.78 15.31 3.92
N ARG A 187 -8.07 16.39 3.21
CA ARG A 187 -8.19 17.73 3.81
C ARG A 187 -9.31 17.79 4.85
N ILE A 188 -10.48 17.23 4.53
CA ILE A 188 -11.62 17.13 5.46
C ILE A 188 -11.20 16.32 6.69
N TYR A 189 -10.56 15.16 6.49
CA TYR A 189 -10.22 14.21 7.54
C TYR A 189 -9.07 14.66 8.45
N TYR A 190 -7.99 15.22 7.89
CA TYR A 190 -6.75 15.49 8.64
C TYR A 190 -6.57 16.95 9.06
N VAL A 191 -7.09 17.92 8.29
CA VAL A 191 -6.75 19.34 8.48
C VAL A 191 -7.88 20.11 9.15
N GLU A 192 -9.12 19.84 8.77
CA GLU A 192 -10.26 20.70 9.14
C GLU A 192 -10.96 20.27 10.45
N GLY A 193 -10.28 19.49 11.29
CA GLY A 193 -10.72 19.19 12.66
C GLY A 193 -11.93 18.25 12.77
N GLY A 194 -12.43 17.71 11.66
CA GLY A 194 -13.36 16.58 11.69
C GLY A 194 -12.65 15.41 12.35
N ARG A 195 -13.26 14.79 13.37
CA ARG A 195 -12.92 13.41 13.71
C ARG A 195 -13.47 12.55 12.57
N GLY A 196 -12.83 12.63 11.40
CA GLY A 196 -13.33 11.99 10.21
C GLY A 196 -13.60 10.53 10.52
N SER A 197 -14.72 10.02 10.02
CA SER A 197 -15.16 8.70 10.43
C SER A 197 -14.23 7.61 9.91
N ALA A 198 -14.25 6.44 10.55
CA ALA A 198 -13.51 5.29 10.05
C ALA A 198 -13.89 4.95 8.60
N SER A 199 -15.11 5.26 8.19
CA SER A 199 -15.63 5.08 6.84
C SER A 199 -14.96 6.04 5.85
N SER A 200 -14.79 7.33 6.18
CA SER A 200 -14.01 8.27 5.36
C SER A 200 -12.56 7.80 5.14
N LEU A 201 -11.91 7.30 6.19
CA LEU A 201 -10.55 6.77 6.08
C LEU A 201 -10.49 5.54 5.15
N ARG A 202 -11.49 4.66 5.19
CA ARG A 202 -11.60 3.51 4.27
C ARG A 202 -11.73 3.98 2.83
N SER A 203 -12.57 4.98 2.55
CA SER A 203 -12.68 5.56 1.20
C SER A 203 -11.33 6.10 0.71
N ILE A 204 -10.59 6.83 1.55
CA ILE A 204 -9.24 7.33 1.20
C ILE A 204 -8.29 6.18 0.83
N HIS A 205 -8.27 5.10 1.62
CA HIS A 205 -7.42 3.94 1.33
C HIS A 205 -7.81 3.20 0.05
N ILE A 206 -9.10 3.11 -0.26
CA ILE A 206 -9.59 2.52 -1.52
C ILE A 206 -9.12 3.37 -2.70
N LEU A 207 -9.32 4.69 -2.64
CA LEU A 207 -8.90 5.60 -3.71
C LEU A 207 -7.37 5.58 -3.92
N SER A 208 -6.59 5.54 -2.84
CA SER A 208 -5.12 5.40 -2.92
C SER A 208 -4.70 4.08 -3.58
N THR A 209 -5.41 2.99 -3.27
CA THR A 209 -5.19 1.69 -3.93
C THR A 209 -5.57 1.73 -5.40
N LEU A 210 -6.67 2.40 -5.72
CA LEU A 210 -7.12 2.54 -7.10
C LEU A 210 -6.12 3.33 -7.96
N ILE A 211 -5.53 4.40 -7.42
CA ILE A 211 -4.46 5.15 -8.10
C ILE A 211 -3.28 4.23 -8.43
N ARG A 212 -2.84 3.39 -7.49
CA ARG A 212 -1.78 2.40 -7.73
C ARG A 212 -2.11 1.46 -8.88
N ARG A 213 -3.33 0.89 -8.84
CA ARG A 213 -3.77 -0.09 -9.83
C ARG A 213 -3.91 0.53 -11.22
N LEU A 214 -4.31 1.80 -11.32
CA LEU A 214 -4.42 2.51 -12.61
C LEU A 214 -3.07 2.71 -13.32
N PHE A 215 -1.95 2.71 -12.59
CA PHE A 215 -0.61 2.68 -13.19
C PHE A 215 -0.16 1.29 -13.69
N ASN A 216 -0.99 0.26 -13.53
CA ASN A 216 -0.75 -1.05 -14.15
C ASN A 216 -1.45 -1.10 -15.52
N PRO A 217 -0.72 -1.40 -16.62
CA PRO A 217 -1.32 -1.57 -17.94
C PRO A 217 -2.45 -2.59 -17.99
N ARG A 218 -2.35 -3.68 -17.20
CA ARG A 218 -3.32 -4.78 -17.17
C ARG A 218 -4.61 -4.45 -16.44
N PHE A 219 -4.63 -3.40 -15.62
CA PHE A 219 -5.82 -3.00 -14.87
C PHE A 219 -6.72 -2.12 -15.73
N SER A 220 -8.00 -2.47 -15.88
CA SER A 220 -8.91 -1.70 -16.75
C SER A 220 -9.70 -0.64 -15.99
N LEU A 221 -10.17 0.37 -16.71
CA LEU A 221 -11.11 1.36 -16.17
C LEU A 221 -12.45 0.74 -15.75
N ARG A 222 -12.83 -0.39 -16.36
CA ARG A 222 -14.02 -1.15 -15.97
C ARG A 222 -13.84 -1.76 -14.57
N ASP A 223 -12.64 -2.25 -14.27
CA ASP A 223 -12.33 -2.83 -12.95
C ASP A 223 -12.29 -1.75 -11.86
N ALA A 224 -11.89 -0.52 -12.22
CA ALA A 224 -11.92 0.64 -11.33
C ALA A 224 -13.32 0.96 -10.78
N LYS A 225 -14.38 0.60 -11.53
CA LYS A 225 -15.77 0.90 -11.16
C LYS A 225 -16.17 0.25 -9.84
N ALA A 226 -15.77 -0.99 -9.59
CA ALA A 226 -16.12 -1.70 -8.36
C ALA A 226 -15.48 -1.04 -7.14
N ASP A 227 -14.21 -0.63 -7.24
CA ASP A 227 -13.50 0.09 -6.19
C ASP A 227 -14.13 1.47 -5.92
N LEU A 228 -14.56 2.18 -6.98
CA LEU A 228 -15.26 3.47 -6.84
C LEU A 228 -16.64 3.31 -6.18
N GLN A 229 -17.39 2.26 -6.53
CA GLN A 229 -18.68 1.95 -5.89
C GLN A 229 -18.49 1.70 -4.40
N LEU A 230 -17.51 0.87 -4.03
CA LEU A 230 -17.20 0.60 -2.64
C LEU A 230 -16.76 1.87 -1.89
N ALA A 231 -15.95 2.73 -2.52
CA ALA A 231 -15.58 4.02 -1.94
C ALA A 231 -16.80 4.93 -1.71
N SER A 232 -17.75 4.96 -2.66
CA SER A 232 -19.01 5.72 -2.55
C SER A 232 -19.89 5.22 -1.40
N GLU A 233 -20.00 3.90 -1.21
CA GLU A 233 -20.75 3.28 -0.10
C GLU A 233 -20.16 3.67 1.28
N TYR A 234 -18.83 3.68 1.40
CA TYR A 234 -18.17 4.14 2.62
C TYR A 234 -18.37 5.65 2.87
N LEU A 235 -18.43 6.47 1.82
CA LEU A 235 -18.75 7.89 1.98
C LEU A 235 -20.21 8.09 2.41
N GLU A 236 -21.15 7.28 1.91
CA GLU A 236 -22.54 7.30 2.38
C GLU A 236 -22.65 7.02 3.87
N THR A 237 -21.91 6.02 4.35
CA THR A 237 -21.81 5.73 5.79
C THR A 237 -21.20 6.92 6.53
N SER A 238 -20.13 7.52 5.99
CA SER A 238 -19.49 8.70 6.59
C SER A 238 -20.39 9.94 6.65
N ILE A 239 -21.32 10.11 5.71
CA ILE A 239 -22.32 11.20 5.71
C ILE A 239 -23.28 11.07 6.90
N GLN A 240 -23.67 9.82 7.21
CA GLN A 240 -24.55 9.51 8.35
C GLN A 240 -23.83 9.70 9.69
N GLU A 241 -22.52 9.42 9.73
CA GLU A 241 -21.66 9.58 10.91
C GLU A 241 -21.21 11.03 11.16
N ALA A 242 -21.33 11.92 10.17
CA ALA A 242 -20.87 13.31 10.29
C ALA A 242 -21.67 14.10 11.33
N GLU A 243 -20.96 14.70 12.29
CA GLU A 243 -21.54 15.47 13.41
C GLU A 243 -21.98 16.88 12.98
N GLY A 244 -21.36 17.46 11.95
CA GLY A 244 -21.62 18.82 11.47
C GLY A 244 -22.15 18.89 10.04
N GLU A 245 -23.13 19.77 9.81
CA GLU A 245 -23.74 19.95 8.47
C GLU A 245 -22.70 20.38 7.42
N LYS A 246 -21.74 21.23 7.79
CA LYS A 246 -20.65 21.66 6.89
C LYS A 246 -19.75 20.50 6.46
N GLU A 247 -19.44 19.57 7.37
CA GLU A 247 -18.66 18.38 7.06
C GLU A 247 -19.47 17.44 6.16
N ARG A 248 -20.74 17.22 6.52
CA ARG A 248 -21.67 16.38 5.76
C ARG A 248 -21.80 16.84 4.30
N GLU A 249 -21.99 18.14 4.06
CA GLU A 249 -22.11 18.69 2.70
C GLU A 249 -20.82 18.54 1.90
N ARG A 250 -19.66 18.66 2.55
CA ARG A 250 -18.36 18.44 1.90
C ARG A 250 -18.16 16.98 1.51
N ILE A 251 -18.51 16.03 2.38
CA ILE A 251 -18.43 14.60 2.09
C ILE A 251 -19.41 14.24 0.95
N LYS A 252 -20.65 14.75 0.99
CA LYS A 252 -21.63 14.61 -0.11
C LYS A 252 -21.09 15.11 -1.45
N ALA A 253 -20.40 16.26 -1.46
CA ALA A 253 -19.79 16.78 -2.68
C ALA A 253 -18.73 15.81 -3.25
N GLN A 254 -17.92 15.19 -2.40
CA GLN A 254 -16.94 14.19 -2.84
C GLN A 254 -17.60 12.91 -3.33
N ARG A 255 -18.63 12.42 -2.63
CA ARG A 255 -19.43 11.27 -3.07
C ARG A 255 -20.06 11.52 -4.45
N SER A 256 -20.66 12.69 -4.67
CA SER A 256 -21.23 13.04 -5.98
C SER A 256 -20.19 13.06 -7.11
N ARG A 257 -18.93 13.43 -6.82
CA ARG A 257 -17.85 13.34 -7.81
C ARG A 257 -17.48 11.88 -8.13
N ILE A 258 -17.48 11.00 -7.13
CA ILE A 258 -17.28 9.55 -7.34
C ILE A 258 -18.43 8.98 -8.17
N ASP A 259 -19.68 9.32 -7.86
CA ASP A 259 -20.85 8.82 -8.59
C ASP A 259 -20.82 9.25 -10.07
N LYS A 260 -20.46 10.50 -10.35
CA LYS A 260 -20.24 10.99 -11.72
C LYS A 260 -19.13 10.23 -12.44
N LEU A 261 -18.03 9.91 -11.75
CA LEU A 261 -16.97 9.08 -12.32
C LEU A 261 -17.50 7.69 -12.69
N ILE A 262 -18.23 7.04 -11.79
CA ILE A 262 -18.84 5.71 -12.02
C ILE A 262 -19.73 5.71 -13.26
N GLU A 263 -20.50 6.78 -13.48
CA GLU A 263 -21.34 6.96 -14.67
C GLU A 263 -20.52 7.11 -15.96
N THR A 264 -19.40 7.83 -15.92
CA THR A 264 -18.53 8.03 -17.09
C THR A 264 -17.69 6.80 -17.46
N LEU A 265 -17.51 5.86 -16.54
CA LEU A 265 -16.78 4.60 -16.76
C LEU A 265 -17.69 3.46 -17.23
N ALA A 266 -18.97 3.73 -17.50
CA ALA A 266 -19.97 2.77 -17.98
C ALA A 266 -19.96 2.66 -19.52
#